data_AF-A0A7R9ZI23-F1
#
_entry.id   AF-A0A7R9ZI23-F1
#
_cell.length_a   1.000
_cell.length_b   1.000
_cell.length_c   1.000
_cell.angle_alpha   90.00
_cell.angle_beta   90.00
_cell.angle_gamma   90.00
#
_symmetry.space_group_name_H-M   'P 1'
#
loop_
_entity.id
_entity.type
_entity.pdbx_description
1 polymer ?
#
loop_
_entity_poly.entity_id
_entity_poly.type
_entity_poly.pdbx_seq_one_letter_code
_entity_poly.pdbx_strand_id
1 'polypeptide(L)'
;AETAAHEGAHYFSNVVSESSANPRMLILHEVMGRDCGYLTAKTAWCYREKLKKTSIPPGFSVSQGTRDVHAVWIPETHIDICAEGKRLNDVMDKYGNVNIFLSEGSGVKDIVKEMEENGQEVPRDAFGHVKLDKVNPGVYFAERIKKCVGAEKVLVQKSGYYARSAPANAFDRDLIGRGAKGGGQAAV
;
A
#
# COMPACT_ATOMS: atom_id res chain seq x y z
N ALA A 1 0.85 15.85 3.84
CA ALA A 1 1.28 14.42 3.73
C ALA A 1 0.84 13.62 4.95
N GLU A 2 0.69 14.31 6.09
CA GLU A 2 0.23 13.71 7.33
C GLU A 2 -1.23 13.22 7.17
N THR A 3 -2.13 14.07 6.67
CA THR A 3 -3.54 13.75 6.45
C THR A 3 -3.68 12.50 5.58
N ALA A 4 -3.00 12.47 4.43
CA ALA A 4 -3.06 11.34 3.50
C ALA A 4 -2.63 10.00 4.14
N ALA A 5 -1.63 10.02 5.04
CA ALA A 5 -1.18 8.81 5.73
C ALA A 5 -2.22 8.30 6.75
N HIS A 6 -2.84 9.21 7.51
CA HIS A 6 -3.91 8.85 8.45
C HIS A 6 -5.15 8.34 7.73
N GLU A 7 -5.52 8.96 6.62
CA GLU A 7 -6.66 8.54 5.82
C GLU A 7 -6.40 7.21 5.12
N GLY A 8 -5.19 6.97 4.61
CA GLY A 8 -4.80 5.65 4.11
C GLY A 8 -4.90 4.58 5.19
N ALA A 9 -4.47 4.88 6.42
CA ALA A 9 -4.58 3.96 7.56
C ALA A 9 -6.04 3.72 7.97
N HIS A 10 -6.87 4.76 7.94
CA HIS A 10 -8.31 4.66 8.20
C HIS A 10 -9.00 3.79 7.16
N TYR A 11 -8.72 4.04 5.87
CA TYR A 11 -9.20 3.24 4.75
C TYR A 11 -8.85 1.76 4.93
N PHE A 12 -7.58 1.44 5.21
CA PHE A 12 -7.14 0.06 5.42
C PHE A 12 -7.79 -0.59 6.64
N SER A 13 -8.06 0.17 7.70
CA SER A 13 -8.76 -0.35 8.89
C SER A 13 -10.12 -0.96 8.55
N ASN A 14 -10.79 -0.44 7.53
CA ASN A 14 -12.05 -0.99 7.05
C ASN A 14 -11.80 -2.20 6.13
N VAL A 15 -10.90 -2.06 5.16
CA VAL A 15 -10.56 -3.11 4.20
C VAL A 15 -10.10 -4.40 4.88
N VAL A 16 -9.22 -4.32 5.87
CA VAL A 16 -8.68 -5.50 6.55
C VAL A 16 -9.74 -6.28 7.33
N SER A 17 -10.90 -5.68 7.62
CA SER A 17 -12.03 -6.41 8.23
C SER A 17 -12.62 -7.46 7.29
N GLU A 18 -12.38 -7.36 5.98
CA GLU A 18 -12.75 -8.41 5.01
C GLU A 18 -11.88 -9.66 5.13
N SER A 19 -10.74 -9.61 5.85
CA SER A 19 -9.78 -10.73 5.91
C SER A 19 -10.37 -12.02 6.46
N SER A 20 -11.48 -11.95 7.22
CA SER A 20 -12.19 -13.10 7.76
C SER A 20 -13.30 -13.65 6.86
N ALA A 21 -13.62 -12.99 5.74
CA ALA A 21 -14.74 -13.38 4.88
C ALA A 21 -14.43 -14.61 4.01
N ASN A 22 -13.14 -14.89 3.75
CA ASN A 22 -12.69 -16.04 2.97
C ASN A 22 -11.42 -16.63 3.60
N PRO A 23 -11.19 -17.96 3.52
CA PRO A 23 -9.91 -18.53 3.88
C PRO A 23 -8.80 -18.03 2.95
N ARG A 24 -7.57 -17.98 3.48
CA ARG A 24 -6.34 -17.62 2.75
C ARG A 24 -6.47 -16.34 1.95
N MET A 25 -6.96 -15.27 2.58
CA MET A 25 -7.17 -14.00 1.91
C MET A 25 -5.86 -13.22 1.76
N LEU A 26 -5.56 -12.76 0.55
CA LEU A 26 -4.49 -11.81 0.27
C LEU A 26 -5.09 -10.42 0.05
N ILE A 27 -4.78 -9.49 0.94
CA ILE A 27 -5.16 -8.07 0.80
C ILE A 27 -3.91 -7.28 0.43
N LEU A 28 -3.97 -6.57 -0.69
CA LEU A 28 -2.91 -5.65 -1.12
C LEU A 28 -3.49 -4.24 -1.15
N HIS A 29 -2.96 -3.38 -0.29
CA HIS A 29 -3.30 -1.97 -0.21
C HIS A 29 -2.27 -1.14 -0.98
N GLU A 30 -2.67 -0.65 -2.15
CA GLU A 30 -1.88 0.25 -2.99
C GLU A 30 -2.02 1.69 -2.49
N VAL A 31 -0.88 2.32 -2.20
CA VAL A 31 -0.75 3.68 -1.68
C VAL A 31 0.01 4.53 -2.70
N MET A 32 -0.38 5.81 -2.84
CA MET A 32 0.30 6.74 -3.75
C MET A 32 1.78 6.91 -3.35
N GLY A 33 2.66 7.13 -4.33
CA GLY A 33 4.10 7.21 -4.11
C GLY A 33 4.88 6.59 -5.26
N ARG A 34 5.02 7.34 -6.36
CA ARG A 34 5.71 6.91 -7.59
C ARG A 34 7.22 6.71 -7.40
N ASP A 35 7.91 7.72 -6.89
CA ASP A 35 9.38 7.67 -6.80
C ASP A 35 9.88 7.56 -5.36
N CYS A 36 8.97 7.69 -4.39
CA CYS A 36 9.27 7.62 -2.97
C CYS A 36 8.14 6.93 -2.21
N GLY A 37 8.50 5.99 -1.34
CA GLY A 37 7.59 5.20 -0.51
C GLY A 37 7.29 5.80 0.85
N TYR A 38 7.69 7.05 1.12
CA TYR A 38 7.45 7.72 2.40
C TYR A 38 5.98 7.63 2.83
N LEU A 39 5.04 7.91 1.91
CA LEU A 39 3.61 7.87 2.23
C LEU A 39 3.16 6.45 2.61
N THR A 40 3.59 5.43 1.86
CA THR A 40 3.31 4.02 2.15
C THR A 40 3.83 3.60 3.52
N ALA A 41 5.10 3.93 3.83
CA ALA A 41 5.71 3.64 5.11
C ALA A 41 5.01 4.37 6.27
N LYS A 42 4.70 5.66 6.10
CA LYS A 42 4.00 6.46 7.11
C LYS A 42 2.56 5.97 7.34
N THR A 43 1.86 5.56 6.27
CA THR A 43 0.52 4.97 6.35
C THR A 43 0.55 3.67 7.14
N ALA A 44 1.50 2.77 6.86
CA ALA A 44 1.67 1.54 7.61
C ALA A 44 1.97 1.80 9.11
N TRP A 45 2.81 2.80 9.40
CA TRP A 45 3.06 3.23 10.78
C TRP A 45 1.80 3.75 11.48
N CYS A 46 1.07 4.69 10.85
CA CYS A 46 -0.18 5.24 11.39
C CYS A 46 -1.22 4.13 11.64
N TYR A 47 -1.32 3.17 10.73
CA TYR A 47 -2.21 2.02 10.88
C TYR A 47 -1.82 1.14 12.07
N ARG A 48 -0.54 0.79 12.22
CA ARG A 48 -0.07 -0.01 13.37
C ARG A 48 -0.27 0.70 14.70
N GLU A 49 -0.09 2.01 14.76
CA GLU A 49 -0.38 2.81 15.96
C GLU A 49 -1.87 2.78 16.33
N LYS A 50 -2.75 2.77 15.33
CA LYS A 50 -4.19 2.58 15.52
C LYS A 50 -4.53 1.15 15.97
N LEU A 51 -3.92 0.14 15.34
CA LEU A 51 -4.15 -1.27 15.65
C LEU A 51 -3.74 -1.62 17.09
N LYS A 52 -2.60 -1.10 17.57
CA LYS A 52 -2.15 -1.26 18.97
C LYS A 52 -3.17 -0.76 20.00
N LYS A 53 -3.95 0.27 19.65
CA LYS A 53 -4.99 0.87 20.51
C LYS A 53 -6.35 0.20 20.35
N THR A 54 -6.47 -0.73 19.41
CA THR A 54 -7.72 -1.42 19.10
C THR A 54 -7.88 -2.63 20.02
N SER A 55 -8.90 -2.58 20.88
CA SER A 55 -9.28 -3.73 21.70
C SER A 55 -9.96 -4.79 20.84
N ILE A 56 -9.42 -6.01 20.85
CA ILE A 56 -10.00 -7.16 20.14
C ILE A 56 -10.47 -8.15 21.20
N PRO A 57 -11.79 -8.35 21.34
CA PRO A 57 -12.32 -9.29 22.33
C PRO A 57 -11.86 -10.74 22.05
N PRO A 58 -11.69 -11.56 23.09
CA PRO A 58 -11.39 -12.97 22.91
C PRO A 58 -12.56 -13.71 22.24
N GLY A 59 -12.26 -14.81 21.54
CA GLY A 59 -13.27 -15.70 20.94
C GLY A 59 -13.70 -15.33 19.51
N PHE A 60 -13.22 -14.23 18.95
CA PHE A 60 -13.37 -13.91 17.53
C PHE A 60 -12.25 -14.52 16.69
N SER A 61 -12.53 -14.78 15.41
CA SER A 61 -11.52 -15.24 14.43
C SER A 61 -10.49 -14.17 14.07
N VAL A 62 -10.63 -12.97 14.61
CA VAL A 62 -9.78 -11.81 14.36
C VAL A 62 -8.81 -11.64 15.53
N SER A 63 -7.56 -11.32 15.24
CA SER A 63 -6.52 -11.02 16.22
C SER A 63 -5.68 -9.82 15.78
N GLN A 64 -4.78 -9.36 16.66
CA GLN A 64 -3.78 -8.36 16.29
C GLN A 64 -2.95 -8.82 15.09
N GLY A 65 -2.58 -10.11 15.04
CA GLY A 65 -1.80 -10.67 13.94
C GLY A 65 -2.57 -10.73 12.62
N THR A 66 -3.81 -11.21 12.61
CA THR A 66 -4.61 -11.29 11.36
C THR A 66 -4.90 -9.90 10.77
N ARG A 67 -4.90 -8.85 11.59
CA ARG A 67 -5.07 -7.46 11.16
C ARG A 67 -3.77 -6.71 10.90
N ASP A 68 -2.60 -7.22 11.26
CA ASP A 68 -1.35 -6.47 11.10
C ASP A 68 -0.95 -6.37 9.61
N VAL A 69 -0.05 -5.44 9.32
CA VAL A 69 0.63 -5.33 8.03
C VAL A 69 1.76 -6.35 8.01
N HIS A 70 1.74 -7.26 7.04
CA HIS A 70 2.68 -8.37 6.94
C HIS A 70 3.88 -8.06 6.03
N ALA A 71 3.74 -7.08 5.13
CA ALA A 71 4.80 -6.54 4.30
C ALA A 71 4.53 -5.08 3.91
N VAL A 72 5.61 -4.31 3.76
CA VAL A 72 5.59 -2.94 3.23
C VAL A 72 6.60 -2.88 2.10
N TRP A 73 6.11 -2.65 0.88
CA TRP A 73 6.89 -2.64 -0.35
C TRP A 73 6.93 -1.22 -0.90
N ILE A 74 8.15 -0.70 -1.10
CA ILE A 74 8.40 0.69 -1.50
C ILE A 74 9.41 0.77 -2.66
N PRO A 75 9.42 1.85 -3.46
CA PRO A 75 10.30 1.99 -4.62
C PRO A 75 11.79 2.00 -4.27
N GLU A 76 12.14 2.38 -3.03
CA GLU A 76 13.51 2.44 -2.53
C GLU A 76 14.11 1.05 -2.26
N THR A 77 13.29 0.00 -2.21
CA THR A 77 13.73 -1.36 -1.86
C THR A 77 13.51 -2.33 -3.01
N HIS A 78 14.47 -3.21 -3.24
CA HIS A 78 14.28 -4.33 -4.16
C HIS A 78 13.41 -5.42 -3.52
N ILE A 79 12.50 -6.00 -4.29
CA ILE A 79 11.57 -7.04 -3.84
C ILE A 79 11.93 -8.35 -4.51
N ASP A 80 12.54 -9.27 -3.76
CA ASP A 80 12.66 -10.66 -4.18
C ASP A 80 11.33 -11.37 -3.94
N ILE A 81 10.52 -11.48 -5.00
CA ILE A 81 9.18 -12.08 -4.94
C ILE A 81 9.23 -13.55 -4.48
N CYS A 82 10.28 -14.29 -4.85
CA CYS A 82 10.39 -15.70 -4.50
C CYS A 82 10.70 -15.87 -3.01
N ALA A 83 11.69 -15.14 -2.50
CA ALA A 83 12.05 -15.17 -1.08
C ALA A 83 10.90 -14.63 -0.21
N GLU A 84 10.30 -13.52 -0.62
CA GLU A 84 9.20 -12.89 0.10
C GLU A 84 7.94 -13.74 0.05
N GLY A 85 7.68 -14.42 -1.08
CA GLY A 85 6.59 -15.38 -1.22
C GLY A 85 6.70 -16.54 -0.24
N LYS A 86 7.90 -17.10 -0.03
CA LYS A 86 8.14 -18.15 0.97
C LYS A 86 7.86 -17.63 2.39
N ARG A 87 8.41 -16.47 2.75
CA ARG A 87 8.20 -15.85 4.07
C ARG A 87 6.71 -15.54 4.32
N LEU A 88 6.01 -15.03 3.31
CA LEU A 88 4.60 -14.69 3.40
C LEU A 88 3.69 -15.92 3.36
N ASN A 89 4.12 -17.05 2.80
CA ASN A 89 3.37 -18.30 2.94
C ASN A 89 3.33 -18.77 4.39
N ASP A 90 4.44 -18.66 5.14
CA ASP A 90 4.45 -18.98 6.57
C ASP A 90 3.48 -18.07 7.36
N VAL A 91 3.36 -16.79 6.96
CA VAL A 91 2.38 -15.85 7.52
C VAL A 91 0.95 -16.28 7.17
N MET A 92 0.72 -16.67 5.91
CA MET A 92 -0.59 -17.15 5.45
C MET A 92 -1.02 -18.40 6.22
N ASP A 93 -0.11 -19.35 6.44
CA ASP A 93 -0.39 -20.59 7.18
C ASP A 93 -0.67 -20.31 8.66
N LYS A 94 -0.01 -19.29 9.23
CA LYS A 94 -0.20 -18.90 10.63
C LYS A 94 -1.50 -18.13 10.90
N TYR A 95 -1.85 -17.17 10.03
CA TYR A 95 -2.96 -16.24 10.27
C TYR A 95 -4.18 -16.49 9.39
N GLY A 96 -4.05 -17.28 8.33
CA GLY A 96 -5.11 -17.48 7.35
C GLY A 96 -5.31 -16.29 6.40
N ASN A 97 -4.49 -15.25 6.49
CA ASN A 97 -4.49 -14.12 5.59
C ASN A 97 -3.11 -13.44 5.51
N VAL A 98 -2.88 -12.68 4.44
CA VAL A 98 -1.70 -11.84 4.23
C VAL A 98 -2.15 -10.44 3.84
N ASN A 99 -1.49 -9.43 4.40
CA ASN A 99 -1.83 -8.01 4.26
C ASN A 99 -0.59 -7.24 3.84
N ILE A 100 -0.60 -6.64 2.66
CA ILE A 100 0.59 -6.02 2.07
C ILE A 100 0.29 -4.57 1.74
N PHE A 101 1.20 -3.67 2.11
CA PHE A 101 1.16 -2.29 1.67
C PHE A 101 2.15 -2.15 0.53
N LEU A 102 1.68 -1.64 -0.61
CA LEU A 102 2.49 -1.44 -1.81
C LEU A 102 2.44 0.03 -2.22
N SER A 103 3.59 0.66 -2.38
CA SER A 103 3.65 1.96 -3.08
C SER A 103 3.38 1.75 -4.56
N GLU A 104 2.57 2.62 -5.18
CA GLU A 104 2.22 2.54 -6.62
C GLU A 104 3.45 2.48 -7.54
N GLY A 105 4.58 3.02 -7.10
CA GLY A 105 5.84 3.02 -7.85
C GLY A 105 6.71 1.78 -7.67
N SER A 106 6.43 0.92 -6.67
CA SER A 106 7.33 -0.18 -6.33
C SER A 106 7.31 -1.24 -7.42
N GLY A 107 8.50 -1.68 -7.83
CA GLY A 107 8.66 -2.73 -8.83
C GLY A 107 8.21 -2.39 -10.25
N VAL A 108 7.83 -1.13 -10.52
CA VAL A 108 7.48 -0.67 -11.87
C VAL A 108 8.62 -0.91 -12.85
N LYS A 109 9.86 -0.68 -12.42
CA LYS A 109 11.04 -0.90 -13.26
C LYS A 109 11.17 -2.37 -13.67
N ASP A 110 10.90 -3.29 -12.74
CA ASP A 110 10.97 -4.73 -12.99
C ASP A 110 9.84 -5.17 -13.93
N ILE A 111 8.62 -4.63 -13.73
CA ILE A 111 7.48 -4.88 -14.64
C ILE A 111 7.80 -4.39 -16.06
N VAL A 112 8.31 -3.17 -16.18
CA VAL A 112 8.66 -2.57 -17.48
C VAL A 112 9.73 -3.38 -18.18
N LYS A 113 10.79 -3.76 -17.46
CA LYS A 113 11.86 -4.60 -18.00
C LYS A 113 11.33 -5.93 -18.51
N GLU A 114 10.46 -6.59 -17.74
CA GLU A 114 9.85 -7.85 -18.15
C GLU A 114 8.91 -7.69 -19.36
N MET A 115 8.14 -6.61 -19.42
CA MET A 115 7.31 -6.30 -20.59
C MET A 115 8.18 -6.14 -21.84
N GLU A 116 9.29 -5.40 -21.73
CA GLU A 116 10.25 -5.21 -22.82
C GLU A 116 10.91 -6.53 -23.25
N GLU A 117 11.34 -7.36 -22.29
CA GLU A 117 11.92 -8.69 -22.54
C GLU A 117 10.94 -9.65 -23.23
N ASN A 118 9.65 -9.55 -22.91
CA ASN A 118 8.58 -10.33 -23.53
C ASN A 118 8.05 -9.71 -24.84
N GLY A 119 8.65 -8.60 -25.32
CA GLY A 119 8.22 -7.90 -26.53
C GLY A 119 6.87 -7.21 -26.42
N GLN A 120 6.39 -6.93 -25.21
CA GLN A 120 5.15 -6.23 -24.93
C GLN A 120 5.36 -4.71 -24.96
N GLU A 121 4.38 -3.98 -25.49
CA GLU A 121 4.45 -2.52 -25.55
C GLU A 121 4.31 -1.89 -24.15
N VAL A 122 5.29 -1.08 -23.75
CA VAL A 122 5.25 -0.35 -22.48
C VAL A 122 4.50 0.98 -22.67
N PRO A 123 3.36 1.18 -22.00
CA PRO A 123 2.58 2.40 -22.17
C PRO A 123 3.31 3.58 -21.54
N ARG A 124 3.75 4.53 -22.36
CA ARG A 124 4.39 5.78 -21.93
C ARG A 124 3.48 6.99 -22.21
N ASP A 125 3.69 8.07 -21.48
CA ASP A 125 3.08 9.38 -21.76
C ASP A 125 3.91 10.20 -22.74
N ALA A 126 3.43 11.40 -23.08
CA ALA A 126 4.09 12.30 -24.02
C ALA A 126 5.46 12.79 -23.53
N PHE A 127 5.77 12.62 -22.24
CA PHE A 127 7.05 12.97 -21.61
C PHE A 127 7.97 11.75 -21.45
N GLY A 128 7.55 10.56 -21.93
CA GLY A 128 8.30 9.32 -21.83
C GLY A 128 8.17 8.59 -20.49
N HIS A 129 7.36 9.11 -19.56
CA HIS A 129 7.11 8.44 -18.29
C HIS A 129 6.15 7.27 -18.46
N VAL A 130 6.39 6.19 -17.72
CA VAL A 130 5.53 5.01 -17.71
C VAL A 130 4.17 5.37 -17.10
N LYS A 131 3.11 4.98 -17.79
CA LYS A 131 1.71 5.13 -17.35
C LYS A 131 1.37 4.06 -16.33
N LEU A 132 1.62 4.36 -15.05
CA LEU A 132 1.37 3.43 -13.93
C LEU A 132 -0.08 2.94 -13.85
N ASP A 133 -1.03 3.80 -14.22
CA ASP A 133 -2.46 3.47 -14.31
C ASP A 133 -2.73 2.34 -15.31
N LYS A 134 -1.96 2.28 -16.40
CA LYS A 134 -2.05 1.22 -17.42
C LYS A 134 -1.27 -0.04 -17.06
N VAL A 135 -0.14 0.10 -16.36
CA VAL A 135 0.69 -1.04 -15.91
C VAL A 135 0.05 -1.77 -14.72
N ASN A 136 -0.74 -1.04 -13.91
CA ASN A 136 -1.43 -1.54 -12.72
C ASN A 136 -0.57 -2.42 -11.79
N PRO A 137 0.49 -1.86 -11.17
CA PRO A 137 1.46 -2.60 -10.37
C PRO A 137 0.83 -3.44 -9.26
N GLY A 138 -0.20 -2.95 -8.57
CA GLY A 138 -0.89 -3.72 -7.53
C GLY A 138 -1.48 -5.04 -8.02
N VAL A 139 -2.12 -5.05 -9.19
CA VAL A 139 -2.66 -6.30 -9.77
C VAL A 139 -1.54 -7.23 -10.20
N TYR A 140 -0.50 -6.69 -10.84
CA TYR A 140 0.65 -7.47 -11.28
C TYR A 140 1.33 -8.19 -10.11
N PHE A 141 1.65 -7.45 -9.04
CA PHE A 141 2.27 -8.02 -7.84
C PHE A 141 1.35 -9.00 -7.13
N ALA A 142 0.06 -8.68 -7.04
CA ALA A 142 -0.91 -9.56 -6.40
C ALA A 142 -1.01 -10.92 -7.10
N GLU A 143 -1.03 -10.97 -8.45
CA GLU A 143 -1.08 -12.23 -9.19
C GLU A 143 0.17 -13.10 -9.02
N ARG A 144 1.35 -12.47 -8.91
CA ARG A 144 2.60 -13.21 -8.64
C ARG A 144 2.62 -13.79 -7.24
N ILE A 145 2.35 -12.95 -6.24
CA ILE A 145 2.44 -13.38 -4.85
C ILE A 145 1.32 -14.35 -4.48
N LYS A 146 0.12 -14.22 -5.10
CA LYS A 146 -1.03 -15.13 -4.91
C LYS A 146 -0.62 -16.59 -5.05
N LYS A 147 0.14 -16.93 -6.10
CA LYS A 147 0.61 -18.31 -6.33
C LYS A 147 1.61 -18.75 -5.26
N CYS A 148 2.52 -17.86 -4.86
CA CYS A 148 3.54 -18.15 -3.88
C CYS A 148 2.98 -18.41 -2.47
N VAL A 149 1.92 -17.68 -2.08
CA VAL A 149 1.30 -17.80 -0.75
C VAL A 149 0.05 -18.69 -0.74
N GLY A 150 -0.30 -19.28 -1.89
CA GLY A 150 -1.52 -20.10 -2.03
C GLY A 150 -2.79 -19.32 -1.67
N ALA A 151 -2.92 -18.05 -2.08
CA ALA A 151 -4.10 -17.25 -1.78
C ALA A 151 -5.30 -17.68 -2.63
N GLU A 152 -6.43 -17.95 -1.97
CA GLU A 152 -7.67 -18.34 -2.63
C GLU A 152 -8.46 -17.12 -3.11
N LYS A 153 -8.43 -16.04 -2.32
CA LYS A 153 -9.04 -14.75 -2.65
C LYS A 153 -8.02 -13.63 -2.56
N VAL A 154 -8.03 -12.77 -3.58
CA VAL A 154 -7.18 -11.59 -3.65
C VAL A 154 -8.05 -10.34 -3.67
N LEU A 155 -7.67 -9.35 -2.87
CA LEU A 155 -8.32 -8.05 -2.78
C LEU A 155 -7.27 -6.95 -2.91
N VAL A 156 -7.21 -6.33 -4.10
CA VAL A 156 -6.38 -5.14 -4.35
C VAL A 156 -7.21 -3.90 -4.10
N GLN A 157 -6.78 -3.02 -3.20
CA GLN A 157 -7.50 -1.80 -2.84
C GLN A 157 -6.59 -0.58 -2.92
N LYS A 158 -7.11 0.51 -3.48
CA LYS A 158 -6.34 1.73 -3.75
C LYS A 158 -6.94 2.89 -2.97
N SER A 159 -6.16 3.50 -2.07
CA SER A 159 -6.64 4.62 -1.25
C SER A 159 -6.29 6.00 -1.81
N GLY A 160 -5.72 6.09 -3.01
CA GLY A 160 -5.15 7.35 -3.53
C GLY A 160 -6.14 8.51 -3.58
N TYR A 161 -7.28 8.32 -4.26
CA TYR A 161 -8.34 9.34 -4.32
C TYR A 161 -8.96 9.64 -2.96
N TYR A 162 -9.23 8.59 -2.18
CA TYR A 162 -9.80 8.70 -0.83
C TYR A 162 -8.95 9.59 0.08
N ALA A 163 -7.64 9.32 0.14
CA ALA A 163 -6.72 10.02 1.02
C ALA A 163 -6.41 11.45 0.55
N ARG A 164 -6.32 11.69 -0.76
CA ARG A 164 -5.92 13.00 -1.30
C ARG A 164 -7.04 14.04 -1.36
N SER A 165 -8.30 13.61 -1.32
CA SER A 165 -9.46 14.51 -1.27
C SER A 165 -9.98 14.76 0.15
N ALA A 166 -9.30 14.22 1.16
CA ALA A 166 -9.71 14.37 2.54
C ALA A 166 -9.47 15.80 3.07
N PRO A 167 -10.32 16.31 3.98
CA PRO A 167 -10.06 17.57 4.66
C PRO A 167 -8.74 17.53 5.44
N ALA A 168 -7.92 18.58 5.28
CA ALA A 168 -6.63 18.66 5.96
C ALA A 168 -6.81 18.69 7.50
N ASN A 169 -6.03 17.86 8.20
CA ASN A 169 -6.03 17.82 9.65
C ASN A 169 -5.26 19.01 10.27
N ALA A 170 -5.20 19.06 11.60
CA ALA A 170 -4.55 20.15 12.31
C ALA A 170 -3.08 20.37 11.91
N PHE A 171 -2.31 19.27 11.74
CA PHE A 171 -0.90 19.36 11.35
C PHE A 171 -0.74 19.96 9.95
N ASP A 172 -1.43 19.40 8.95
CA ASP A 172 -1.32 19.88 7.58
C ASP A 172 -1.89 21.33 7.46
N ARG A 173 -2.96 21.69 8.20
CA ARG A 173 -3.49 23.07 8.23
C ARG A 173 -2.48 24.08 8.80
N ASP A 174 -1.81 23.74 9.89
CA ASP A 174 -0.76 24.59 10.46
C ASP A 174 0.42 24.76 9.47
N LEU A 175 0.89 23.65 8.90
CA LEU A 175 1.99 23.66 7.94
C LEU A 175 1.66 24.50 6.70
N ILE A 176 0.46 24.33 6.14
CA ILE A 176 -0.03 25.13 5.00
C ILE A 176 -0.11 26.60 5.40
N GLY A 177 -0.64 26.92 6.58
CA GLY A 177 -0.74 28.29 7.07
C GLY A 177 0.63 28.96 7.22
N ARG A 178 1.63 28.25 7.76
CA ARG A 178 3.02 28.76 7.85
C ARG A 178 3.66 28.92 6.47
N GLY A 179 3.48 27.96 5.57
CA GLY A 179 3.98 28.02 4.19
C GLY A 179 3.40 29.20 3.42
N ALA A 180 2.09 29.44 3.52
CA ALA A 180 1.44 30.57 2.87
C ALA A 180 1.95 31.92 3.39
N LYS A 181 2.14 32.06 4.70
CA LYS A 181 2.72 33.28 5.31
C LYS A 181 4.16 33.53 4.84
N GLY A 182 4.99 32.49 4.87
CA GLY A 182 6.39 32.60 4.42
C GLY A 182 6.51 32.94 2.94
N GLY A 183 5.68 32.32 2.09
CA GLY A 183 5.61 32.66 0.67
C GLY A 183 5.20 34.10 0.40
N GLY A 184 4.25 34.62 1.18
CA GLY A 184 3.86 36.03 1.11
C GLY A 184 4.99 36.99 1.50
N GLN A 185 5.80 36.65 2.50
CA GLN A 185 6.94 37.46 2.92
C GLN A 185 8.10 37.44 1.91
N ALA A 186 8.37 36.31 1.28
CA ALA A 186 9.45 36.17 0.30
C ALA A 186 9.11 36.81 -1.07
N ALA A 187 7.85 37.12 -1.31
CA ALA A 187 7.38 37.74 -2.56
C ALA A 187 7.48 39.28 -2.55
N VAL A 188 7.82 39.89 -1.42
CA VAL A 188 7.98 41.36 -1.22
C VAL A 188 9.46 41.68 -1.04
#